data_AF-X6LAT8-F1
#
_entry.id   AF-X6LAT8-F1
#
_cell.length_a   1.000
_cell.length_b   1.000
_cell.length_c   1.000
_cell.angle_alpha   90.00
_cell.angle_beta   90.00
_cell.angle_gamma   90.00
#
_symmetry.space_group_name_H-M   'P 1'
#
loop_
_entity.id
_entity.type
_entity.pdbx_description
1 polymer ?
#
loop_
_entity_poly.entity_id
_entity_poly.type
_entity_poly.pdbx_seq_one_letter_code
_entity_poly.pdbx_strand_id
1 'polypeptide(L)'
;MREYRDGVSTSQMAFVKQEEQRAAEYAFEKKYHDRPLPKLEIIIIQKQVNARFFEQANDGRIVSARPRMVIDEPGEIVSPSMWDFYLVTANAPKDKCARPIRCIVAEDGLDLGNPDASGVNDIEALTYALCCLYPNWPGSIKIPHVVKHADKIAGLFSQQYLFNNRKFRDFHHCLKGALVHL
;
A
#
# COMPACT_ATOMS: atom_id res chain seq x y z
N MET A 1 9.63 9.33 5.91
CA MET A 1 8.23 9.36 5.47
C MET A 1 8.03 8.16 4.57
N ARG A 2 7.01 7.34 4.84
CA ARG A 2 6.66 6.17 4.04
C ARG A 2 5.33 6.43 3.34
N GLU A 3 5.28 6.19 2.05
CA GLU A 3 4.12 6.42 1.19
C GLU A 3 3.63 5.10 0.60
N TYR A 4 2.32 4.86 0.66
CA TYR A 4 1.67 3.72 0.00
C TYR A 4 0.88 4.23 -1.21
N ARG A 5 1.39 4.00 -2.41
CA ARG A 5 0.84 4.53 -3.66
C ARG A 5 0.02 3.48 -4.40
N ASP A 6 -1.29 3.69 -4.51
CA ASP A 6 -2.17 2.84 -5.32
C ASP A 6 -2.41 3.44 -6.72
N GLY A 7 -2.82 2.58 -7.66
CA GLY A 7 -3.25 2.99 -9.00
C GLY A 7 -2.13 3.17 -10.03
N VAL A 8 -0.96 2.57 -9.80
CA VAL A 8 0.20 2.70 -10.70
C VAL A 8 0.43 1.39 -11.47
N SER A 9 0.39 1.48 -12.80
CA SER A 9 0.77 0.36 -13.66
C SER A 9 2.29 0.24 -13.79
N THR A 10 2.79 -0.93 -14.18
CA THR A 10 4.24 -1.18 -14.34
C THR A 10 4.91 -0.16 -15.27
N SER A 11 4.25 0.24 -16.36
CA SER A 11 4.81 1.22 -17.32
C SER A 11 4.90 2.63 -16.76
N GLN A 12 4.09 2.97 -15.75
CA GLN A 12 4.05 4.29 -15.13
C GLN A 12 4.99 4.41 -13.93
N MET A 13 5.52 3.30 -13.41
CA MET A 13 6.27 3.27 -12.15
C MET A 13 7.45 4.24 -12.13
N ALA A 14 8.28 4.24 -13.18
CA ALA A 14 9.47 5.10 -13.24
C ALA A 14 9.09 6.59 -13.20
N PHE A 15 8.07 6.98 -13.97
CA PHE A 15 7.56 8.33 -13.98
C PHE A 15 6.96 8.74 -12.64
N VAL A 16 6.08 7.90 -12.07
CA VAL A 16 5.43 8.19 -10.78
C VAL A 16 6.48 8.30 -9.68
N LYS A 17 7.46 7.39 -9.62
CA LYS A 17 8.56 7.48 -8.67
C LYS A 17 9.26 8.85 -8.74
N GLN A 18 9.66 9.26 -9.94
CA GLN A 18 10.39 10.52 -10.12
C GLN A 18 9.55 11.74 -9.72
N GLU A 19 8.27 11.76 -10.10
CA GLU A 19 7.36 12.86 -9.76
C GLU A 19 7.07 12.95 -8.26
N GLU A 20 6.75 11.83 -7.62
CA GLU A 20 6.43 11.80 -6.18
C GLU A 20 7.68 12.12 -5.34
N GLN A 21 8.86 11.64 -5.75
CA GLN A 21 10.13 11.98 -5.10
C GLN A 21 10.39 13.49 -5.15
N ARG A 22 10.30 14.09 -6.34
CA ARG A 22 10.49 15.55 -6.52
C ARG A 22 9.48 16.36 -5.71
N ALA A 23 8.22 15.93 -5.67
CA ALA A 23 7.19 16.60 -4.91
C ALA A 23 7.44 16.49 -3.39
N ALA A 24 7.87 15.33 -2.92
CA ALA A 24 8.20 15.09 -1.52
C ALA A 24 9.42 15.90 -1.07
N GLU A 25 10.50 15.91 -1.85
CA GLU A 25 11.70 16.71 -1.59
C GLU A 25 11.36 18.20 -1.47
N TYR A 26 10.61 18.74 -2.44
CA TYR A 26 10.13 20.12 -2.39
C TYR A 26 9.30 20.42 -1.13
N ALA A 27 8.42 19.48 -0.73
CA ALA A 27 7.62 19.63 0.48
C ALA A 27 8.46 19.54 1.75
N PHE A 28 9.51 18.71 1.77
CA PHE A 28 10.43 18.58 2.90
C PHE A 28 11.27 19.84 3.06
N GLU A 29 11.88 20.35 1.99
CA GLU A 29 12.66 21.59 2.02
C GLU A 29 11.84 22.76 2.57
N LYS A 30 10.60 22.91 2.06
CA LYS A 30 9.69 23.97 2.50
C LYS A 30 9.29 23.87 3.97
N LYS A 31 9.25 22.66 4.55
CA LYS A 31 8.79 22.43 5.93
C LYS A 31 9.93 22.34 6.94
N TYR A 32 11.05 21.77 6.56
CA TYR A 32 12.17 21.47 7.45
C TYR A 32 13.28 22.51 7.37
N HIS A 33 13.34 23.34 6.33
CA HIS A 33 14.34 24.39 6.15
C HIS A 33 15.77 23.86 6.42
N ASP A 34 16.47 24.40 7.42
CA ASP A 34 17.84 24.03 7.77
C ASP A 34 17.96 22.71 8.57
N ARG A 35 16.84 22.01 8.81
CA ARG A 35 16.85 20.72 9.52
C ARG A 35 17.11 19.57 8.55
N PRO A 36 17.67 18.44 9.05
CA PRO A 36 17.81 17.24 8.25
C PRO A 36 16.50 16.84 7.58
N LEU A 37 16.53 16.65 6.26
CA LEU A 37 15.36 16.24 5.51
C LEU A 37 14.97 14.79 5.88
N PRO A 38 13.68 14.49 6.05
CA PRO A 38 13.24 13.13 6.26
C PRO A 38 13.60 12.24 5.06
N LYS A 39 14.05 11.01 5.34
CA LYS A 39 14.17 9.95 4.34
C LYS A 39 12.81 9.60 3.73
N LEU A 40 12.75 9.31 2.44
CA LEU A 40 11.52 8.94 1.72
C LEU A 40 11.52 7.45 1.39
N GLU A 41 10.38 6.80 1.55
CA GLU A 41 10.16 5.42 1.10
C GLU A 41 8.84 5.36 0.34
N ILE A 42 8.86 4.82 -0.88
CA ILE A 42 7.69 4.74 -1.76
C ILE A 42 7.38 3.27 -2.02
N ILE A 43 6.20 2.84 -1.57
CA ILE A 43 5.69 1.48 -1.75
C ILE A 43 4.48 1.56 -2.67
N ILE A 44 4.61 0.99 -3.87
CA ILE A 44 3.51 0.89 -4.83
C ILE A 44 2.65 -0.32 -4.48
N ILE A 45 1.35 -0.11 -4.32
CA ILE A 45 0.37 -1.15 -4.05
C ILE A 45 -0.43 -1.43 -5.31
N GLN A 46 -0.32 -2.66 -5.82
CA GLN A 46 -1.19 -3.18 -6.87
C GLN A 46 -2.27 -4.05 -6.22
N LYS A 47 -3.44 -3.45 -5.97
CA LYS A 47 -4.57 -4.13 -5.33
C LYS A 47 -5.37 -5.06 -6.25
N GLN A 48 -5.13 -4.99 -7.57
CA GLN A 48 -5.81 -5.82 -8.57
C GLN A 48 -4.79 -6.66 -9.34
N VAL A 49 -4.57 -7.88 -8.88
CA VAL A 49 -3.61 -8.83 -9.47
C VAL A 49 -4.30 -10.14 -9.84
N ASN A 50 -3.79 -10.79 -10.89
CA ASN A 50 -4.30 -12.07 -11.36
C ASN A 50 -3.79 -13.25 -10.52
N ALA A 51 -2.66 -13.09 -9.83
CA ALA A 51 -2.06 -14.12 -8.98
C ALA A 51 -3.03 -14.67 -7.93
N ARG A 52 -3.04 -16.00 -7.77
CA ARG A 52 -3.77 -16.74 -6.73
C ARG A 52 -2.81 -17.76 -6.14
N PHE A 53 -2.80 -17.82 -4.81
CA PHE A 53 -1.91 -18.71 -4.07
C PHE A 53 -2.74 -19.72 -3.28
N PHE A 54 -2.19 -20.92 -3.14
CA PHE A 54 -2.82 -22.05 -2.49
C PHE A 54 -1.77 -22.76 -1.62
N GLU A 55 -2.22 -23.36 -0.53
CA GLU A 55 -1.39 -24.21 0.34
C GLU A 55 -2.04 -25.59 0.47
N GLN A 56 -1.21 -26.61 0.70
CA GLN A 56 -1.70 -27.96 0.99
C GLN A 56 -2.01 -28.05 2.48
N ALA A 57 -3.26 -28.33 2.82
CA ALA A 57 -3.70 -28.59 4.19
C ALA A 57 -3.19 -29.95 4.68
N ASN A 58 -3.15 -30.13 6.00
CA ASN A 58 -2.66 -31.36 6.64
C ASN A 58 -3.40 -32.64 6.21
N ASP A 59 -4.63 -32.50 5.74
CA ASP A 59 -5.45 -33.61 5.23
C ASP A 59 -5.31 -33.84 3.72
N GLY A 60 -4.31 -33.20 3.10
CA GLY A 60 -3.99 -33.30 1.67
C GLY A 60 -4.84 -32.41 0.77
N ARG A 61 -5.87 -31.71 1.29
CA ARG A 61 -6.70 -30.81 0.48
C ARG A 61 -5.92 -29.56 0.09
N ILE A 62 -6.14 -29.08 -1.14
CA ILE A 62 -5.63 -27.77 -1.58
C ILE A 62 -6.60 -26.71 -1.07
N VAL A 63 -6.11 -25.78 -0.27
CA VAL A 63 -6.87 -24.66 0.28
C VAL A 63 -6.30 -23.34 -0.20
N SER A 64 -7.14 -22.30 -0.21
CA SER A 64 -6.68 -20.95 -0.52
C SER A 64 -5.60 -20.51 0.48
N ALA A 65 -4.61 -19.76 0.01
CA ALA A 65 -3.62 -19.13 0.88
C ALA A 65 -4.29 -18.33 2.01
N ARG A 66 -3.73 -18.47 3.22
CA ARG A 66 -4.21 -17.82 4.45
C ARG A 66 -3.64 -16.39 4.62
N PRO A 67 -4.28 -15.54 5.43
CA PRO A 67 -3.74 -14.24 5.80
C PRO A 67 -2.33 -14.34 6.38
N ARG A 68 -1.53 -13.30 6.15
CA ARG A 68 -0.11 -13.17 6.54
C ARG A 68 0.85 -14.04 5.70
N MET A 69 0.37 -14.76 4.69
CA MET A 69 1.27 -15.38 3.71
C MET A 69 1.91 -14.31 2.84
N VAL A 70 3.24 -14.35 2.80
CA VAL A 70 4.10 -13.57 1.91
C VAL A 70 4.61 -14.50 0.81
N ILE A 71 4.69 -13.99 -0.42
CA ILE A 71 5.28 -14.68 -1.55
C ILE A 71 6.27 -13.73 -2.22
N ASP A 72 7.55 -14.03 -2.08
CA ASP A 72 8.69 -13.15 -2.40
C ASP A 72 9.80 -13.87 -3.21
N GLU A 73 9.56 -15.07 -3.72
CA GLU A 73 10.53 -15.88 -4.49
C GLU A 73 10.91 -15.21 -5.85
N PRO A 74 12.13 -14.63 -5.97
CA PRO A 74 12.50 -13.83 -7.14
C PRO A 74 12.71 -14.68 -8.39
N GLY A 75 12.23 -14.19 -9.54
CA GLY A 75 12.42 -14.86 -10.83
C GLY A 75 11.45 -16.01 -11.12
N GLU A 76 10.88 -16.63 -10.08
CA GLU A 76 9.81 -17.62 -10.24
C GLU A 76 8.42 -16.96 -10.18
N ILE A 77 8.18 -16.14 -9.13
CA ILE A 77 6.87 -15.54 -8.87
C ILE A 77 6.93 -14.01 -8.90
N VAL A 78 7.92 -13.43 -8.22
CA VAL A 78 8.11 -11.97 -8.17
C VAL A 78 9.17 -11.52 -9.16
N SER A 79 9.31 -10.21 -9.35
CA SER A 79 10.23 -9.68 -10.35
C SER A 79 11.68 -10.02 -10.00
N PRO A 80 12.50 -10.46 -10.97
CA PRO A 80 13.93 -10.64 -10.72
C PRO A 80 14.69 -9.32 -10.58
N SER A 81 14.08 -8.19 -10.98
CA SER A 81 14.75 -6.89 -11.09
C SER A 81 14.16 -5.82 -10.16
N MET A 82 13.06 -6.12 -9.47
CA MET A 82 12.40 -5.18 -8.56
C MET A 82 12.31 -5.81 -7.18
N TRP A 83 12.31 -4.98 -6.15
CA TRP A 83 11.96 -5.44 -4.82
C TRP A 83 10.44 -5.46 -4.69
N ASP A 84 9.84 -6.63 -4.91
CA ASP A 84 8.41 -6.82 -4.80
C ASP A 84 8.03 -8.15 -4.15
N PHE A 85 6.85 -8.15 -3.53
CA PHE A 85 6.28 -9.32 -2.88
C PHE A 85 4.76 -9.31 -3.00
N TYR A 86 4.15 -10.48 -2.99
CA TYR A 86 2.72 -10.61 -2.78
C TYR A 86 2.42 -10.83 -1.30
N LEU A 87 1.35 -10.19 -0.82
CA LEU A 87 0.86 -10.34 0.54
C LEU A 87 -0.61 -10.74 0.52
N VAL A 88 -0.94 -11.86 1.16
CA VAL A 88 -2.32 -12.24 1.45
C VAL A 88 -2.72 -11.59 2.76
N THR A 89 -3.59 -10.60 2.70
CA THR A 89 -3.93 -9.75 3.84
C THR A 89 -5.18 -10.21 4.57
N ALA A 90 -6.19 -10.69 3.85
CA ALA A 90 -7.50 -11.06 4.39
C ALA A 90 -7.95 -12.44 3.93
N ASN A 91 -8.81 -13.07 4.74
CA ASN A 91 -9.39 -14.37 4.40
C ASN A 91 -10.19 -14.28 3.10
N ALA A 92 -10.12 -15.35 2.31
CA ALA A 92 -11.00 -15.48 1.16
C ALA A 92 -12.46 -15.61 1.63
N PRO A 93 -13.44 -15.02 0.92
CA PRO A 93 -14.83 -15.38 1.11
C PRO A 93 -15.04 -16.89 0.90
N LYS A 94 -16.09 -17.44 1.51
CA LYS A 94 -16.48 -18.85 1.33
C LYS A 94 -16.54 -19.19 -0.16
N ASP A 95 -15.97 -20.34 -0.53
CA ASP A 95 -15.92 -20.88 -1.90
C ASP A 95 -15.18 -19.99 -2.91
N LYS A 96 -14.31 -19.09 -2.45
CA LYS A 96 -13.46 -18.24 -3.30
C LYS A 96 -11.99 -18.36 -2.92
N CYS A 97 -11.12 -17.92 -3.81
CA CYS A 97 -9.69 -17.81 -3.56
C CYS A 97 -9.34 -16.44 -2.99
N ALA A 98 -8.35 -16.40 -2.10
CA ALA A 98 -7.79 -15.19 -1.56
C ALA A 98 -7.20 -14.36 -2.70
N ARG A 99 -7.38 -13.03 -2.59
CA ARG A 99 -6.86 -12.08 -3.57
C ARG A 99 -5.70 -11.33 -2.91
N PRO A 100 -4.44 -11.71 -3.20
CA PRO A 100 -3.30 -11.00 -2.65
C PRO A 100 -3.25 -9.56 -3.17
N ILE A 101 -2.43 -8.76 -2.51
CA ILE A 101 -1.91 -7.50 -3.05
C ILE A 101 -0.46 -7.71 -3.45
N ARG A 102 0.02 -7.02 -4.48
CA ARG A 102 1.45 -6.95 -4.79
C ARG A 102 1.97 -5.62 -4.29
N CYS A 103 3.03 -5.66 -3.48
CA CYS A 103 3.73 -4.49 -2.98
C CYS A 103 5.06 -4.40 -3.72
N ILE A 104 5.40 -3.21 -4.21
CA ILE A 104 6.66 -2.97 -4.93
C ILE A 104 7.35 -1.80 -4.25
N VAL A 105 8.54 -2.00 -3.71
CA VAL A 105 9.34 -0.94 -3.10
C VAL A 105 10.04 -0.19 -4.24
N ALA A 106 9.51 0.99 -4.57
CA ALA A 106 10.01 1.81 -5.66
C ALA A 106 11.16 2.72 -5.22
N GLU A 107 11.14 3.17 -3.96
CA GLU A 107 12.19 3.97 -3.34
C GLU A 107 12.41 3.49 -1.90
N ASP A 108 13.65 3.17 -1.54
CA ASP A 108 14.06 2.75 -0.19
C ASP A 108 15.06 3.75 0.41
N GLY A 109 14.59 4.93 0.80
CA GLY A 109 15.43 5.89 1.51
C GLY A 109 15.72 5.50 2.97
N LEU A 110 15.01 4.50 3.51
CA LEU A 110 15.24 4.01 4.87
C LEU A 110 16.33 2.94 4.95
N ASP A 111 16.83 2.45 3.81
CA ASP A 111 17.84 1.39 3.69
C ASP A 111 17.40 0.08 4.37
N LEU A 112 16.13 -0.27 4.18
CA LEU A 112 15.52 -1.47 4.76
C LEU A 112 15.83 -2.73 3.95
N GLY A 113 16.24 -2.58 2.70
CA GLY A 113 16.69 -3.71 1.87
C GLY A 113 18.06 -4.25 2.28
N ASN A 114 18.77 -3.57 3.18
CA ASN A 114 20.10 -3.94 3.63
C ASN A 114 20.03 -4.88 4.84
N PRO A 115 20.42 -6.17 4.70
CA PRO A 115 20.38 -7.15 5.79
C PRO A 115 21.35 -6.83 6.94
N ASP A 116 22.36 -5.99 6.69
CA ASP A 116 23.35 -5.57 7.69
C ASP A 116 22.92 -4.29 8.45
N ALA A 117 21.88 -3.59 7.98
CA ALA A 117 21.30 -2.47 8.71
C ALA A 117 20.48 -3.01 9.89
N SER A 118 20.85 -2.63 11.12
CA SER A 118 20.34 -3.09 12.43
C SER A 118 18.81 -3.00 12.68
N GLY A 119 17.98 -2.80 11.67
CA GLY A 119 16.54 -2.87 11.77
C GLY A 119 15.98 -3.77 10.67
N VAL A 120 15.84 -5.06 10.97
CA VAL A 120 14.90 -5.96 10.27
C VAL A 120 13.50 -5.38 10.52
N ASN A 121 13.13 -4.37 9.74
CA ASN A 121 11.79 -3.81 9.69
C ASN A 121 11.13 -4.47 8.49
N ASP A 122 10.46 -5.58 8.77
CA ASP A 122 9.68 -6.32 7.79
C ASP A 122 8.61 -5.40 7.18
N ILE A 123 8.90 -4.81 6.01
CA ILE A 123 7.93 -4.01 5.24
C ILE A 123 6.64 -4.82 5.07
N GLU A 124 6.77 -6.14 4.94
CA GLU A 124 5.69 -7.12 4.92
C GLU A 124 4.86 -7.09 6.21
N ALA A 125 5.48 -7.21 7.39
CA ALA A 125 4.78 -7.22 8.67
C ALA A 125 4.12 -5.86 8.95
N LEU A 126 4.80 -4.76 8.63
CA LEU A 126 4.22 -3.43 8.74
C LEU A 126 3.02 -3.28 7.80
N THR A 127 3.17 -3.66 6.54
CA THR A 127 2.10 -3.56 5.54
C THR A 127 0.90 -4.40 5.97
N TYR A 128 1.13 -5.59 6.52
CA TYR A 128 0.09 -6.42 7.11
C TYR A 128 -0.56 -5.74 8.33
N ALA A 129 0.22 -5.17 9.25
CA ALA A 129 -0.30 -4.45 10.41
C ALA A 129 -1.19 -3.28 9.98
N LEU A 130 -0.79 -2.51 8.97
CA LEU A 130 -1.61 -1.41 8.43
C LEU A 130 -2.94 -1.90 7.84
N CYS A 131 -3.03 -3.15 7.39
CA CYS A 131 -4.28 -3.76 6.93
C CYS A 131 -5.22 -4.12 8.09
N CYS A 132 -4.70 -4.30 9.31
CA CYS A 132 -5.49 -4.60 10.50
C CYS A 132 -6.02 -3.35 11.22
N LEU A 133 -5.54 -2.16 10.84
CA LEU A 133 -5.85 -0.90 11.53
C LEU A 133 -7.04 -0.13 10.93
N TYR A 134 -7.85 -0.75 10.07
CA TYR A 134 -9.01 -0.08 9.50
C TYR A 134 -10.20 -0.09 10.49
N PRO A 135 -10.67 1.07 10.97
CA PRO A 135 -11.60 1.13 12.11
C PRO A 135 -12.99 0.55 11.83
N ASN A 136 -13.43 0.52 10.56
CA ASN A 136 -14.77 0.03 10.21
C ASN A 136 -14.86 -1.48 9.99
N TRP A 137 -13.79 -2.23 10.24
CA TRP A 137 -13.80 -3.68 10.04
C TRP A 137 -13.07 -4.39 11.18
N PRO A 138 -13.72 -5.31 11.91
CA PRO A 138 -13.05 -6.11 12.93
C PRO A 138 -12.19 -7.19 12.28
N GLY A 139 -10.97 -6.84 11.90
CA GLY A 139 -9.97 -7.75 11.32
C GLY A 139 -9.15 -7.10 10.21
N SER A 140 -8.36 -7.90 9.50
CA SER A 140 -7.57 -7.42 8.38
C SER A 140 -8.45 -7.16 7.15
N ILE A 141 -8.23 -6.02 6.51
CA ILE A 141 -8.79 -5.70 5.19
C ILE A 141 -7.78 -5.99 4.08
N LYS A 142 -8.26 -5.95 2.82
CA LYS A 142 -7.44 -6.34 1.66
C LYS A 142 -6.20 -5.45 1.44
N ILE A 143 -6.29 -4.16 1.71
CA ILE A 143 -5.27 -3.14 1.44
C ILE A 143 -4.93 -2.38 2.72
N PRO A 144 -3.75 -1.75 2.85
CA PRO A 144 -3.44 -0.92 4.01
C PRO A 144 -4.51 0.15 4.27
N HIS A 145 -4.83 0.42 5.54
CA HIS A 145 -5.90 1.36 5.89
C HIS A 145 -5.69 2.74 5.27
N VAL A 146 -4.43 3.22 5.15
CA VAL A 146 -4.08 4.49 4.50
C VAL A 146 -4.55 4.54 3.04
N VAL A 147 -4.34 3.46 2.29
CA VAL A 147 -4.80 3.32 0.89
C VAL A 147 -6.33 3.26 0.86
N LYS A 148 -6.94 2.52 1.80
CA LYS A 148 -8.40 2.41 1.90
C LYS A 148 -9.08 3.76 2.18
N HIS A 149 -8.49 4.58 3.05
CA HIS A 149 -8.99 5.93 3.31
C HIS A 149 -8.82 6.83 2.11
N ALA A 150 -7.67 6.78 1.42
CA ALA A 150 -7.46 7.54 0.18
C ALA A 150 -8.52 7.19 -0.89
N ASP A 151 -8.79 5.89 -1.10
CA ASP A 151 -9.86 5.41 -1.98
C ASP A 151 -11.24 5.96 -1.59
N LYS A 152 -11.56 5.92 -0.29
CA LYS A 152 -12.86 6.40 0.22
C LYS A 152 -13.01 7.90 0.02
N ILE A 153 -11.96 8.67 0.32
CA ILE A 153 -11.91 10.13 0.13
C ILE A 153 -12.04 10.48 -1.36
N ALA A 154 -11.32 9.79 -2.25
CA ALA A 154 -11.40 10.00 -3.69
C ALA A 154 -12.81 9.68 -4.23
N GLY A 155 -13.41 8.59 -3.76
CA GLY A 155 -14.79 8.22 -4.11
C GLY A 155 -15.81 9.26 -3.65
N LEU A 156 -15.72 9.72 -2.40
CA LEU A 156 -16.59 10.77 -1.86
C LEU A 156 -16.43 12.09 -2.62
N PHE A 157 -15.19 12.50 -2.90
CA PHE A 157 -14.90 13.70 -3.67
C PHE A 157 -15.53 13.63 -5.07
N SER A 158 -15.34 12.50 -5.76
CA SER A 158 -15.92 12.28 -7.08
C SER A 158 -17.44 12.40 -7.06
N GLN A 159 -18.11 11.71 -6.12
CA GLN A 159 -19.57 11.71 -6.02
C GLN A 159 -20.17 13.07 -5.60
N GLN A 160 -19.53 13.78 -4.68
CA GLN A 160 -20.12 14.99 -4.08
C GLN A 160 -19.71 16.29 -4.77
N TYR A 161 -18.49 16.37 -5.32
CA TYR A 161 -17.92 17.64 -5.77
C TYR A 161 -17.80 17.75 -7.28
N LEU A 162 -17.44 16.68 -7.98
CA LEU A 162 -17.35 16.71 -9.45
C LEU A 162 -18.74 16.81 -10.10
N PHE A 163 -19.75 16.11 -9.55
CA PHE A 163 -21.12 16.19 -10.07
C PHE A 163 -21.84 17.50 -9.72
N ASN A 164 -21.39 18.23 -8.70
CA ASN A 164 -22.04 19.45 -8.21
C ASN A 164 -21.22 20.74 -8.46
N ASN A 165 -20.17 20.68 -9.27
CA ASN A 165 -19.32 21.83 -9.63
C ASN A 165 -18.74 22.61 -8.43
N ARG A 166 -18.44 21.91 -7.32
CA ARG A 166 -17.89 22.51 -6.09
C ARG A 166 -16.35 22.42 -6.07
N LYS A 167 -15.67 23.39 -5.44
CA LYS A 167 -14.20 23.48 -5.45
C LYS A 167 -13.55 22.52 -4.44
N PHE A 168 -12.41 21.92 -4.81
CA PHE A 168 -11.62 21.04 -3.94
C PHE A 168 -11.21 21.68 -2.61
N ARG A 169 -10.99 22.99 -2.60
CA ARG A 169 -10.59 23.73 -1.39
C ARG A 169 -11.65 23.67 -0.29
N ASP A 170 -12.92 23.61 -0.68
CA ASP A 170 -14.06 23.53 0.25
C ASP A 170 -14.14 22.12 0.87
N PHE A 171 -13.82 21.09 0.09
CA PHE A 171 -13.72 19.71 0.58
C PHE A 171 -12.59 19.52 1.59
N HIS A 172 -11.41 20.09 1.33
CA HIS A 172 -10.26 20.00 2.23
C HIS A 172 -10.56 20.60 3.62
N HIS A 173 -11.35 21.67 3.68
CA HIS A 173 -11.79 22.26 4.94
C HIS A 173 -12.74 21.33 5.70
N CYS A 174 -13.65 20.64 5.01
CA CYS A 174 -14.56 19.65 5.62
C CYS A 174 -13.83 18.40 6.13
N LEU A 175 -12.78 17.95 5.43
CA LEU A 175 -12.02 16.75 5.80
C LEU A 175 -11.24 16.90 7.10
N LYS A 176 -10.76 18.11 7.44
CA LYS A 176 -9.96 18.36 8.65
C LYS A 176 -10.68 18.01 9.96
N GLY A 177 -12.01 17.92 9.96
CA GLY A 177 -12.82 17.46 11.10
C GLY A 177 -13.44 16.07 10.97
N ALA A 178 -13.39 15.44 9.78
CA ALA A 178 -14.20 14.27 9.45
C ALA A 178 -13.48 12.91 9.55
N LEU A 179 -12.16 12.89 9.84
CA LEU A 179 -11.41 11.65 10.04
C LEU A 179 -11.92 10.81 11.24
N VAL A 180 -12.79 11.39 12.08
CA VAL A 180 -13.46 10.69 13.20
C VAL A 180 -14.64 9.82 12.74
N HIS A 181 -15.13 10.00 11.50
CA HIS A 181 -16.35 9.34 10.98
C HIS A 181 -16.12 8.51 9.71
N LEU A 182 -14.86 8.35 9.26
CA LEU A 182 -14.49 7.56 8.09
C LEU A 182 -13.94 6.20 8.45
#